data_AF-A0A7V9KVB1-F1
#
_entry.id   AF-A0A7V9KVB1-F1
#
_cell.length_a   1.000
_cell.length_b   1.000
_cell.length_c   1.000
_cell.angle_alpha   90.00
_cell.angle_beta   90.00
_cell.angle_gamma   90.00
#
_symmetry.space_group_name_H-M   'P 1'
#
loop_
_entity.id
_entity.type
_entity.pdbx_description
1 polymer ?
#
loop_
_entity_poly.entity_id
_entity_poly.type
_entity_poly.pdbx_seq_one_letter_code
_entity_poly.pdbx_strand_id
1 'polypeptide(L)'
;MGPYQLQAAIAAVHSDAARWEQTDWLQIVVLYRLLDDIAPSSAVTLNLAVAVAMVHGPDSGLRMLDLLLDDTQLRRNHRIHAVRAHLLEMTGKYDEAGTAYAAAARLTTSIPEQRYLNSKAAQRNR
;
A
#
# COMPACT_ATOMS: atom_id res chain seq x y z
N MET A 1 14.57 -19.33 8.85
CA MET A 1 13.15 -18.92 8.92
C MET A 1 12.53 -19.06 7.54
N GLY A 2 11.30 -19.55 7.43
CA GLY A 2 10.58 -19.66 6.15
C GLY A 2 9.55 -18.54 5.93
N PRO A 3 8.97 -18.42 4.72
CA PRO A 3 8.03 -17.34 4.37
C PRO A 3 6.84 -17.21 5.34
N TYR A 4 6.25 -18.33 5.75
CA TYR A 4 5.12 -18.34 6.69
C TYR A 4 5.50 -17.87 8.10
N GLN A 5 6.75 -18.11 8.54
CA GLN A 5 7.22 -17.62 9.83
C GLN A 5 7.40 -16.10 9.81
N LEU A 6 7.87 -15.53 8.70
CA LEU A 6 7.97 -14.07 8.51
C LEU A 6 6.59 -13.43 8.41
N GLN A 7 5.66 -14.04 7.67
CA GLN A 7 4.28 -13.56 7.62
C GLN A 7 3.60 -13.59 8.99
N ALA A 8 3.84 -14.62 9.80
CA ALA A 8 3.35 -14.69 11.17
C ALA A 8 3.98 -13.60 12.06
N ALA A 9 5.28 -13.33 11.92
CA ALA A 9 5.93 -12.25 12.64
C ALA A 9 5.36 -10.87 12.25
N ILE A 10 5.12 -10.62 10.95
CA ILE A 10 4.48 -9.39 10.47
C ILE A 10 3.09 -9.23 11.09
N ALA A 11 2.29 -10.31 11.11
CA ALA A 11 0.97 -10.28 11.72
C ALA A 11 1.02 -10.00 13.23
N ALA A 12 1.99 -10.59 13.94
CA ALA A 12 2.18 -10.37 15.37
C ALA A 12 2.51 -8.90 15.70
N VAL A 13 3.42 -8.28 14.94
CA VAL A 13 3.79 -6.87 15.11
C VAL A 13 2.59 -5.94 14.89
N HIS A 14 1.72 -6.26 13.93
CA HIS A 14 0.47 -5.53 13.75
C HIS A 14 -0.52 -5.74 14.90
N SER A 15 -0.64 -6.96 15.44
CA SER A 15 -1.60 -7.26 16.51
C SER A 15 -1.20 -6.70 17.88
N ASP A 16 0.08 -6.46 18.11
CA ASP A 16 0.58 -5.90 19.37
C ASP A 16 0.25 -4.40 19.50
N ALA A 17 -0.05 -3.72 18.39
CA ALA A 17 -0.36 -2.30 18.38
C ALA A 17 -1.85 -2.05 18.65
N ALA A 18 -2.16 -1.17 19.61
CA ALA A 18 -3.55 -0.79 19.91
C ALA A 18 -4.20 0.03 18.78
N ARG A 19 -3.39 0.71 17.96
CA ARG A 19 -3.79 1.38 16.72
C ARG A 19 -2.69 1.24 15.68
N TRP A 20 -3.05 1.35 14.40
CA TRP A 20 -2.12 1.18 13.29
C TRP A 20 -0.97 2.22 13.31
N GLU A 21 -1.21 3.43 13.80
CA GLU A 21 -0.17 4.45 13.96
C GLU A 21 0.91 4.04 14.97
N GLN A 22 0.59 3.12 15.88
CA GLN A 22 1.48 2.63 16.93
C GLN A 22 2.21 1.34 16.55
N THR A 23 1.94 0.78 15.37
CA THR A 23 2.70 -0.37 14.85
C THR A 23 4.19 -0.04 14.79
N ASP A 24 5.04 -0.99 15.16
CA ASP A 24 6.49 -0.87 14.94
C ASP A 24 6.80 -1.00 13.43
N TRP A 25 6.61 0.12 12.73
CA TRP A 25 6.79 0.19 11.29
C TRP A 25 8.24 -0.08 10.87
N LEU A 26 9.21 0.22 11.72
CA LEU A 26 10.62 -0.08 11.44
C LEU A 26 10.84 -1.60 11.42
N GLN A 27 10.28 -2.32 12.40
CA GLN A 27 10.30 -3.77 12.41
C GLN A 27 9.56 -4.37 11.20
N ILE A 28 8.39 -3.82 10.84
CA ILE A 28 7.64 -4.24 9.65
C ILE A 28 8.48 -4.09 8.37
N VAL A 29 9.21 -2.98 8.19
CA VAL A 29 10.12 -2.80 7.04
C VAL A 29 11.18 -3.90 6.99
N VAL A 30 11.81 -4.21 8.13
CA VAL A 30 12.84 -5.27 8.22
C VAL A 30 12.25 -6.62 7.83
N LEU A 31 11.08 -6.98 8.38
CA LEU A 31 10.43 -8.26 8.11
C LEU A 31 10.00 -8.39 6.65
N TYR A 32 9.47 -7.33 6.05
CA TYR A 32 9.09 -7.36 4.64
C TYR A 32 10.30 -7.43 3.71
N ARG A 33 11.43 -6.78 4.01
CA ARG A 33 12.67 -6.95 3.23
C ARG A 33 13.16 -8.38 3.26
N LEU A 34 13.20 -9.00 4.46
CA LEU A 34 13.56 -10.41 4.60
C LEU A 34 12.59 -11.33 3.84
N LEU A 35 11.30 -11.01 3.82
CA LEU A 35 10.30 -11.78 3.09
C LEU A 35 10.47 -11.62 1.58
N ASP A 36 10.79 -10.42 1.10
CA ASP A 36 11.02 -10.14 -0.32
C ASP A 36 12.26 -10.88 -0.85
N ASP A 37 13.32 -10.99 -0.05
CA ASP A 37 14.53 -11.74 -0.40
C ASP A 37 14.27 -13.25 -0.58
N ILE A 38 13.37 -13.83 0.23
CA ILE A 38 13.15 -15.28 0.28
C ILE A 38 11.94 -15.73 -0.56
N ALA A 39 10.92 -14.88 -0.69
CA ALA A 39 9.69 -15.16 -1.40
C ALA A 39 9.18 -13.88 -2.11
N PRO A 40 9.91 -13.40 -3.13
CA PRO A 40 9.58 -12.16 -3.82
C PRO A 40 8.21 -12.24 -4.47
N SER A 41 7.42 -11.19 -4.29
CA SER A 41 6.14 -11.05 -5.00
C SER A 41 5.71 -9.59 -5.01
N SER A 42 4.94 -9.21 -6.02
CA SER A 42 4.39 -7.84 -6.11
C SER A 42 3.53 -7.44 -4.91
N ALA A 43 2.89 -8.41 -4.23
CA ALA A 43 2.18 -8.17 -2.99
C ALA A 43 3.12 -7.83 -1.82
N VAL A 44 4.25 -8.52 -1.72
CA VAL A 44 5.29 -8.25 -0.71
C VAL A 44 5.92 -6.88 -0.97
N THR A 45 6.31 -6.59 -2.22
CA THR A 45 6.89 -5.29 -2.58
C THR A 45 5.90 -4.14 -2.34
N LEU A 46 4.61 -4.32 -2.68
CA LEU A 46 3.58 -3.32 -2.39
C LEU A 46 3.45 -3.05 -0.89
N ASN A 47 3.41 -4.09 -0.05
CA ASN A 47 3.30 -3.91 1.39
C ASN A 47 4.57 -3.28 1.99
N LEU A 48 5.75 -3.62 1.47
CA LEU A 48 6.99 -2.95 1.84
C LEU A 48 6.97 -1.46 1.50
N ALA A 49 6.40 -1.05 0.36
CA ALA A 49 6.24 0.36 0.02
C ALA A 49 5.36 1.12 1.03
N VAL A 50 4.30 0.49 1.54
CA VAL A 50 3.46 1.04 2.63
C VAL A 50 4.29 1.19 3.90
N ALA A 51 5.02 0.16 4.31
CA ALA A 51 5.84 0.20 5.51
C ALA A 51 6.92 1.29 5.44
N VAL A 52 7.58 1.43 4.27
CA VAL A 52 8.56 2.48 4.00
C VAL A 52 7.92 3.87 4.08
N ALA A 53 6.70 4.05 3.56
CA ALA A 53 5.97 5.31 3.69
C ALA A 53 5.70 5.67 5.15
N MET A 54 5.38 4.68 5.99
CA MET A 54 5.11 4.90 7.40
C MET A 54 6.34 5.28 8.21
N VAL A 55 7.52 4.81 7.84
CA VAL A 55 8.79 5.15 8.52
C VAL A 55 9.42 6.42 7.96
N HIS A 56 9.44 6.57 6.63
CA HIS A 56 10.23 7.58 5.92
C HIS A 56 9.38 8.60 5.17
N GLY A 57 8.09 8.66 5.47
CA GLY A 57 7.13 9.58 4.88
C GLY A 57 6.54 9.10 3.54
N PRO A 58 5.34 9.60 3.15
CA PRO A 58 4.59 9.09 2.01
C PRO A 58 5.34 9.13 0.68
N ASP A 59 6.15 10.17 0.44
CA ASP A 59 6.93 10.31 -0.79
C ASP A 59 7.93 9.15 -0.99
N SER A 60 8.42 8.56 0.09
CA SER A 60 9.33 7.41 0.02
C SER A 60 8.61 6.16 -0.47
N GLY A 61 7.36 5.93 -0.04
CA GLY A 61 6.53 4.84 -0.58
C GLY A 61 6.10 5.11 -2.01
N LEU A 62 5.74 6.35 -2.35
CA LEU A 62 5.35 6.72 -3.72
C LEU A 62 6.46 6.41 -4.74
N ARG A 63 7.71 6.78 -4.45
CA ARG A 63 8.86 6.43 -5.32
C ARG A 63 9.00 4.93 -5.55
N MET A 64 8.69 4.13 -4.54
CA MET A 64 8.76 2.67 -4.64
C MET A 64 7.59 2.10 -5.45
N LEU A 65 6.40 2.71 -5.37
CA LEU A 65 5.25 2.35 -6.20
C LEU A 65 5.46 2.72 -7.67
N ASP A 66 6.15 3.81 -7.97
CA ASP A 66 6.42 4.21 -9.36
C ASP A 66 7.18 3.11 -10.11
N LEU A 67 8.14 2.44 -9.44
CA LEU A 67 8.85 1.28 -10.00
C LEU A 67 7.93 0.08 -10.28
N LEU A 68 6.91 -0.13 -9.43
CA LEU A 68 5.92 -1.20 -9.65
C LEU A 68 4.97 -0.86 -10.80
N LEU A 69 4.73 0.43 -11.05
CA LEU A 69 3.89 0.91 -12.15
C LEU A 69 4.58 0.85 -13.52
N ASP A 70 5.89 0.61 -13.58
CA ASP A 70 6.56 0.35 -14.86
C ASP A 70 6.19 -1.04 -15.43
N ASP A 71 5.79 -1.99 -14.57
CA ASP A 71 5.29 -3.30 -14.98
C ASP A 71 3.82 -3.22 -15.45
N THR A 72 3.57 -3.63 -16.69
CA THR A 72 2.24 -3.57 -17.32
C THR A 72 1.19 -4.45 -16.66
N GLN A 73 1.56 -5.59 -16.06
CA GLN A 73 0.63 -6.43 -15.32
C GLN A 73 0.28 -5.79 -13.98
N LEU A 74 1.27 -5.22 -13.29
CA LEU A 74 1.06 -4.57 -12.00
C LEU A 74 0.26 -3.27 -12.13
N ARG A 75 0.40 -2.52 -13.23
CA ARG A 75 -0.47 -1.37 -13.53
C ARG A 75 -1.96 -1.68 -13.52
N ARG A 76 -2.36 -2.94 -13.74
CA ARG A 76 -3.77 -3.37 -13.71
C ARG A 76 -4.23 -3.82 -12.31
N ASN A 77 -3.36 -3.80 -11.31
CA ASN A 77 -3.70 -4.17 -9.95
C ASN A 77 -4.33 -2.98 -9.20
N HIS A 78 -5.61 -3.10 -8.86
CA HIS A 78 -6.35 -2.08 -8.11
C HIS A 78 -5.66 -1.66 -6.79
N ARG A 79 -4.97 -2.59 -6.12
CA ARG A 79 -4.33 -2.32 -4.82
C ARG A 79 -3.20 -1.32 -4.92
N ILE A 80 -2.43 -1.35 -6.02
CA ILE A 80 -1.35 -0.38 -6.25
C ILE A 80 -1.93 1.04 -6.37
N HIS A 81 -3.02 1.18 -7.13
CA HIS A 81 -3.72 2.46 -7.26
C HIS A 81 -4.35 2.93 -5.95
N ALA A 82 -4.91 2.02 -5.15
CA ALA A 82 -5.48 2.36 -3.85
C ALA A 82 -4.42 2.86 -2.85
N VAL A 83 -3.25 2.20 -2.80
CA VAL A 83 -2.14 2.65 -1.96
C VAL A 83 -1.57 3.98 -2.47
N ARG A 84 -1.35 4.12 -3.78
CA ARG A 84 -0.89 5.40 -4.37
C ARG A 84 -1.83 6.54 -4.01
N ALA A 85 -3.14 6.32 -4.15
CA ALA A 85 -4.15 7.31 -3.79
C ALA A 85 -4.07 7.74 -2.33
N HIS A 86 -3.92 6.77 -1.42
CA HIS A 86 -3.81 7.05 0.01
C HIS A 86 -2.54 7.84 0.34
N LEU A 87 -1.39 7.47 -0.23
CA LEU A 87 -0.14 8.19 0.02
C LEU A 87 -0.18 9.62 -0.55
N LEU A 88 -0.77 9.82 -1.72
CA LEU A 88 -0.99 11.16 -2.29
C LEU A 88 -1.88 12.03 -1.40
N GLU A 89 -2.95 11.44 -0.86
CA GLU A 89 -3.84 12.11 0.10
C GLU A 89 -3.08 12.56 1.36
N MET A 90 -2.17 11.74 1.89
CA MET A 90 -1.34 12.10 3.05
C MET A 90 -0.40 13.28 2.75
N THR A 91 -0.01 13.49 1.49
CA THR A 91 0.81 14.63 1.06
C THR A 91 0.00 15.87 0.64
N GLY A 92 -1.34 15.81 0.72
CA GLY A 92 -2.22 16.91 0.30
C GLY A 92 -2.45 17.01 -1.21
N LYS A 93 -1.97 16.04 -2.01
CA LYS A 93 -2.17 16.01 -3.47
C LYS A 93 -3.54 15.42 -3.82
N TYR A 94 -4.60 16.12 -3.45
CA TYR A 94 -5.97 15.58 -3.46
C TYR A 94 -6.49 15.23 -4.85
N ASP A 95 -6.24 16.06 -5.88
CA ASP A 95 -6.69 15.77 -7.26
C ASP A 95 -6.05 14.49 -7.82
N GLU A 96 -4.75 14.32 -7.60
CA GLU A 96 -4.03 13.11 -7.99
C GLU A 96 -4.52 11.89 -7.20
N ALA A 97 -4.77 12.06 -5.91
CA ALA A 97 -5.34 11.03 -5.06
C ALA A 97 -6.72 10.60 -5.55
N GLY A 98 -7.59 11.55 -5.90
CA GLY A 98 -8.92 11.29 -6.44
C GLY A 98 -8.87 10.51 -7.76
N THR A 99 -7.94 10.88 -8.64
CA THR A 99 -7.70 10.16 -9.91
C THR A 99 -7.25 8.71 -9.65
N ALA A 100 -6.33 8.50 -8.71
CA ALA A 100 -5.84 7.18 -8.36
C ALA A 100 -6.92 6.32 -7.66
N TYR A 101 -7.75 6.91 -6.79
CA TYR A 101 -8.89 6.23 -6.20
C TYR A 101 -9.90 5.78 -7.25
N ALA A 102 -10.20 6.63 -8.24
CA ALA A 102 -11.09 6.28 -9.34
C ALA A 102 -10.49 5.15 -10.22
N ALA A 103 -9.18 5.15 -10.45
CA ALA A 103 -8.51 4.06 -11.14
C ALA A 103 -8.60 2.73 -10.36
N ALA A 104 -8.35 2.76 -9.04
CA ALA A 104 -8.51 1.61 -8.17
C ALA A 104 -9.95 1.07 -8.23
N ALA A 105 -10.95 1.94 -8.15
CA ALA A 105 -12.36 1.58 -8.22
C ALA A 105 -12.72 0.88 -9.55
N ARG A 106 -12.18 1.35 -10.68
CA ARG A 106 -12.42 0.70 -12.00
C ARG A 106 -11.81 -0.70 -12.10
N LEU A 107 -10.75 -0.99 -11.36
CA LEU A 107 -9.96 -2.22 -11.49
C LEU A 107 -10.33 -3.30 -10.45
N THR A 108 -10.94 -2.94 -9.32
CA THR A 108 -11.41 -3.95 -8.35
C THR A 108 -12.68 -4.63 -8.85
N THR A 109 -12.82 -5.92 -8.55
CA THR A 109 -14.04 -6.71 -8.84
C THR A 109 -15.02 -6.71 -7.66
N SER A 110 -14.65 -6.13 -6.51
CA SER A 110 -15.47 -6.09 -5.30
C SER A 110 -16.40 -4.89 -5.29
N ILE A 111 -17.71 -5.10 -5.43
CA ILE A 111 -18.72 -4.01 -5.45
C ILE A 111 -18.64 -3.11 -4.19
N PRO A 112 -18.52 -3.65 -2.95
CA PRO A 112 -18.35 -2.81 -1.76
C PRO A 112 -17.09 -1.93 -1.84
N GLU A 113 -15.98 -2.49 -2.32
CA GLU A 113 -14.71 -1.76 -2.46
C GLU A 113 -14.80 -0.69 -3.55
N GLN A 114 -15.45 -0.98 -4.68
CA GLN A 114 -15.74 0.01 -5.72
C GLN A 114 -16.49 1.23 -5.16
N ARG A 115 -17.54 1.00 -4.36
CA ARG A 115 -18.32 2.07 -3.74
C ARG A 115 -17.47 2.91 -2.79
N TYR A 116 -16.69 2.25 -1.94
CA TYR A 116 -15.77 2.92 -1.02
C TYR A 116 -14.75 3.80 -1.78
N LEU A 117 -14.05 3.23 -2.76
CA LEU A 117 -13.02 3.93 -3.54
C LEU A 117 -13.61 5.08 -4.37
N ASN A 118 -14.78 4.90 -4.98
CA ASN A 118 -15.49 5.98 -5.67
C ASN A 118 -15.92 7.10 -4.72
N SER A 119 -16.36 6.77 -3.49
CA SER A 119 -16.68 7.79 -2.48
C SER A 119 -15.44 8.61 -2.09
N LYS A 120 -14.30 7.96 -1.92
CA LYS A 120 -13.01 8.62 -1.64
C LYS A 120 -12.58 9.51 -2.80
N ALA A 121 -12.70 9.04 -4.05
CA ALA A 121 -12.42 9.85 -5.24
C ALA A 121 -13.29 11.12 -5.29
N ALA A 122 -14.60 10.99 -5.07
CA ALA A 122 -15.54 12.11 -5.12
C ALA A 122 -15.28 13.17 -4.02
N GLN A 123 -14.76 12.77 -2.86
CA GLN A 123 -14.40 13.68 -1.78
C GLN A 123 -13.11 14.47 -2.05
N ARG A 124 -12.28 14.03 -2.99
CA ARG A 124 -10.94 14.58 -3.24
C ARG A 124 -10.84 15.45 -4.50
N ASN A 125 -11.87 15.42 -5.35
CA ASN A 125 -12.01 16.27 -6.55
C ASN A 125 -12.90 17.51 -6.29
N ARG A 126 -12.99 17.98 -5.05
CA ARG A 126 -13.76 19.18 -4.65
C ARG A 126 -12.80 20.28 -4.22
#